data_AF-A0A812VMB5-F1
#
_entry.id   AF-A0A812VMB5-F1
#
_cell.length_a   1.000
_cell.length_b   1.000
_cell.length_c   1.000
_cell.angle_alpha   90.00
_cell.angle_beta   90.00
_cell.angle_gamma   90.00
#
_symmetry.space_group_name_H-M   'P 1'
#
loop_
_entity.id
_entity.type
_entity.pdbx_description
1 polymer ?
#
loop_
_entity_poly.entity_id
_entity_poly.type
_entity_poly.pdbx_seq_one_letter_code
_entity_poly.pdbx_strand_id
1 'polypeptide(L)'
;MEELYHCMKHPEKSPTNYIPKNDVFAAYKKRWVNSFNTAAPGHVVEELFLDKYAKSIFWSEIRLPVFIGEYHSVHVGAKDDLPILVNDALSSKYPFYLGYNFFEFSVRYDKGGSEKEFGMFGYGDCPLVEMNYSGKVYTIWNLVPAKDKYGYPLSKALKNAYGKGSAGPVLRDAPCLEEVLGVS
;
A
#
# COMPACT_ATOMS: atom_id res chain seq x y z
N MET A 1 8.16 11.25 -14.75
CA MET A 1 9.07 10.08 -14.83
C MET A 1 10.24 10.34 -15.76
N GLU A 2 10.01 10.77 -17.00
CA GLU A 2 11.11 11.16 -17.92
C GLU A 2 11.88 12.40 -17.45
N GLU A 3 11.19 13.39 -16.92
CA GLU A 3 11.83 14.59 -16.34
C GLU A 3 12.75 14.23 -15.16
N LEU A 4 12.31 13.34 -14.26
CA LEU A 4 13.15 12.82 -13.18
C LEU A 4 14.40 12.12 -13.73
N TYR A 5 14.24 11.31 -14.77
CA TYR A 5 15.36 10.63 -15.43
C TYR A 5 16.33 11.62 -16.09
N HIS A 6 15.81 12.65 -16.75
CA HIS A 6 16.62 13.73 -17.32
C HIS A 6 17.38 14.48 -16.23
N CYS A 7 16.74 14.84 -15.11
CA CYS A 7 17.39 15.49 -13.97
C CYS A 7 18.48 14.61 -13.34
N MET A 8 18.29 13.29 -13.28
CA MET A 8 19.34 12.39 -12.79
C MET A 8 20.52 12.29 -13.76
N LYS A 9 20.28 12.34 -15.08
CA LYS A 9 21.34 12.34 -16.11
C LYS A 9 22.10 13.66 -16.18
N HIS A 10 21.40 14.76 -15.94
CA HIS A 10 21.89 16.12 -16.11
C HIS A 10 21.66 16.96 -14.84
N PRO A 11 22.19 16.54 -13.68
CA PRO A 11 22.00 17.27 -12.42
C PRO A 11 22.53 18.72 -12.50
N GLU A 12 23.52 18.97 -13.35
CA GLU A 12 24.08 20.30 -13.63
C GLU A 12 23.08 21.27 -14.27
N LYS A 13 22.01 20.74 -14.89
CA LYS A 13 20.93 21.53 -15.50
C LYS A 13 19.74 21.71 -14.57
N SER A 14 19.81 21.21 -13.34
CA SER A 14 18.76 21.38 -12.34
C SER A 14 18.57 22.87 -12.04
N PRO A 15 17.34 23.39 -11.86
CA PRO A 15 17.08 24.77 -11.46
C PRO A 15 17.51 25.06 -10.01
N THR A 16 18.19 24.13 -9.34
CA THR A 16 18.61 24.23 -7.95
C THR A 16 20.14 24.34 -7.88
N ASN A 17 20.67 25.06 -6.89
CA ASN A 17 22.12 25.13 -6.63
C ASN A 17 22.66 23.87 -5.93
N TYR A 18 21.88 22.79 -5.90
CA TYR A 18 22.25 21.55 -5.23
C TYR A 18 23.08 20.67 -6.18
N ILE A 19 24.31 20.36 -5.78
CA ILE A 19 25.15 19.38 -6.44
C ILE A 19 25.01 18.04 -5.70
N PRO A 20 24.47 16.99 -6.33
CA PRO A 20 24.35 15.68 -5.70
C PRO A 20 25.71 15.15 -5.27
N LYS A 21 25.86 14.79 -4.00
CA LYS A 21 27.09 14.18 -3.46
C LYS A 21 27.24 12.69 -3.83
N ASN A 22 26.14 12.06 -4.22
CA ASN A 22 26.07 10.66 -4.61
C ASN A 22 25.67 10.55 -6.08
N ASP A 23 26.14 9.51 -6.77
CA ASP A 23 25.71 9.19 -8.13
C ASP A 23 24.33 8.53 -8.09
N VAL A 24 23.30 9.37 -7.93
CA VAL A 24 21.89 8.96 -7.89
C VAL A 24 21.50 8.26 -9.20
N PHE A 25 22.11 8.65 -10.32
CA PHE A 25 21.84 8.01 -11.61
C PHE A 25 22.38 6.58 -11.66
N ALA A 26 23.60 6.33 -11.19
CA ALA A 26 24.13 4.97 -11.08
C ALA A 26 23.33 4.12 -10.10
N ALA A 27 22.93 4.67 -8.95
CA ALA A 27 22.05 3.96 -8.00
C ALA A 27 20.70 3.60 -8.65
N TYR A 28 20.10 4.56 -9.36
CA TYR A 28 18.82 4.36 -10.03
C TYR A 28 18.90 3.31 -11.14
N LYS A 29 19.98 3.30 -11.95
CA LYS A 29 20.20 2.26 -12.98
C LYS A 29 20.39 0.85 -12.41
N LYS A 30 20.83 0.73 -11.15
CA LYS A 30 21.03 -0.55 -10.46
C LYS A 30 19.76 -1.05 -9.76
N ARG A 31 18.67 -0.26 -9.73
CA ARG A 31 17.42 -0.72 -9.13
C ARG A 31 16.80 -1.84 -9.97
N TRP A 32 16.17 -2.79 -9.31
CA TRP A 32 15.52 -3.91 -9.98
C TRP A 32 14.04 -3.66 -10.30
N VAL A 33 13.42 -2.67 -9.63
CA VAL A 33 11.98 -2.45 -9.66
C VAL A 33 11.62 -0.96 -9.41
N ASN A 34 10.88 -0.34 -10.34
CA ASN A 34 9.80 0.68 -10.19
C ASN A 34 8.92 0.58 -8.93
N SER A 35 8.72 1.66 -8.17
CA SER A 35 7.62 1.75 -7.21
C SER A 35 7.09 3.18 -7.06
N PHE A 36 5.80 3.27 -6.75
CA PHE A 36 5.12 4.52 -6.40
C PHE A 36 3.92 4.23 -5.49
N ASN A 37 3.41 5.25 -4.81
CA ASN A 37 2.24 5.16 -3.95
C ASN A 37 1.10 5.94 -4.60
N THR A 38 -0.15 5.48 -4.45
CA THR A 38 -1.31 6.20 -4.97
C THR A 38 -2.59 5.85 -4.23
N ALA A 39 -3.47 6.84 -4.10
CA ALA A 39 -4.86 6.67 -3.68
C ALA A 39 -5.85 6.84 -4.85
N ALA A 40 -5.35 6.97 -6.09
CA ALA A 40 -6.19 7.01 -7.27
C ALA A 40 -6.94 5.68 -7.45
N PRO A 41 -8.23 5.68 -7.80
CA PRO A 41 -8.98 4.45 -8.07
C PRO A 41 -8.32 3.60 -9.16
N GLY A 42 -8.49 2.28 -9.09
CA GLY A 42 -7.79 1.31 -9.94
C GLY A 42 -8.04 1.55 -11.42
N HIS A 43 -9.30 1.80 -11.81
CA HIS A 43 -9.67 2.13 -13.19
C HIS A 43 -8.98 3.40 -13.74
N VAL A 44 -8.52 4.30 -12.87
CA VAL A 44 -7.80 5.52 -13.24
C VAL A 44 -6.29 5.27 -13.34
N VAL A 45 -5.76 4.31 -12.56
CA VAL A 45 -4.32 3.97 -12.55
C VAL A 45 -3.84 3.50 -13.92
N GLU A 46 -4.67 2.77 -14.66
CA GLU A 46 -4.37 2.32 -16.02
C GLU A 46 -3.97 3.50 -16.93
N GLU A 47 -4.86 4.47 -17.08
CA GLU A 47 -4.66 5.63 -17.97
C GLU A 47 -3.60 6.61 -17.42
N LEU A 48 -3.62 6.86 -16.10
CA LEU A 48 -2.70 7.82 -15.50
C LEU A 48 -1.26 7.32 -15.50
N PHE A 49 -1.05 6.01 -15.38
CA PHE A 49 0.28 5.44 -15.18
C PHE A 49 0.61 4.25 -16.08
N LEU A 50 -0.13 3.13 -16.04
CA LEU A 50 0.31 1.88 -16.67
C LEU A 50 0.46 2.01 -18.19
N ASP A 51 -0.51 2.62 -18.88
CA ASP A 51 -0.45 2.86 -20.33
C ASP A 51 0.73 3.75 -20.73
N LYS A 52 1.10 4.71 -19.88
CA LYS A 52 2.25 5.60 -20.11
C LYS A 52 3.56 4.89 -19.79
N TYR A 53 3.60 4.09 -18.74
CA TYR A 53 4.78 3.31 -18.35
C TYR A 53 5.16 2.32 -19.44
N ALA A 54 4.18 1.66 -20.06
CA ALA A 54 4.36 0.74 -21.19
C ALA A 54 5.10 1.38 -22.39
N LYS A 55 4.92 2.69 -22.58
CA LYS A 55 5.54 3.47 -23.68
C LYS A 55 6.82 4.18 -23.25
N SER A 56 7.07 4.28 -21.95
CA SER A 56 8.23 4.98 -21.41
C SER A 56 9.52 4.21 -21.62
N ILE A 57 10.65 4.93 -21.58
CA ILE A 57 12.01 4.36 -21.61
C ILE A 57 12.22 3.25 -20.57
N PHE A 58 11.48 3.29 -19.45
CA PHE A 58 11.61 2.29 -18.39
C PHE A 58 11.18 0.91 -18.85
N TRP A 59 10.18 0.83 -19.73
CA TRP A 59 9.75 -0.45 -20.27
C TRP A 59 10.25 -0.71 -21.69
N SER A 60 10.28 0.31 -22.56
CA SER A 60 10.69 0.13 -23.96
C SER A 60 12.17 -0.22 -24.10
N GLU A 61 13.04 0.37 -23.28
CA GLU A 61 14.50 0.19 -23.35
C GLU A 61 15.06 -0.55 -22.14
N ILE A 62 14.73 -0.10 -20.94
CA ILE A 62 15.37 -0.58 -19.70
C ILE A 62 14.74 -1.90 -19.21
N ARG A 63 13.50 -2.20 -19.62
CA ARG A 63 12.73 -3.38 -19.19
C ARG A 63 12.58 -3.50 -17.66
N LEU A 64 12.39 -2.37 -17.00
CA LEU A 64 12.29 -2.26 -15.55
C LEU A 64 10.83 -2.47 -15.10
N PRO A 65 10.53 -3.50 -14.30
CA PRO A 65 9.18 -3.71 -13.76
C PRO A 65 8.78 -2.65 -12.72
N VAL A 66 7.49 -2.59 -12.38
CA VAL A 66 6.92 -1.65 -11.40
C VAL A 66 5.88 -2.33 -10.51
N PHE A 67 5.79 -1.90 -9.26
CA PHE A 67 4.68 -2.23 -8.35
C PHE A 67 4.16 -0.97 -7.66
N ILE A 68 2.96 -1.03 -7.11
CA ILE A 68 2.43 0.05 -6.27
C ILE A 68 2.78 -0.26 -4.81
N GLY A 69 3.61 0.59 -4.20
CA GLY A 69 4.15 0.39 -2.85
C GLY A 69 3.11 0.59 -1.75
N GLU A 70 2.17 1.50 -1.96
CA GLU A 70 1.02 1.75 -1.10
C GLU A 70 -0.18 2.07 -1.98
N TYR A 71 -1.22 1.24 -1.87
CA TYR A 71 -2.46 1.39 -2.62
C TYR A 71 -3.68 1.22 -1.73
N HIS A 72 -4.58 2.19 -1.75
CA HIS A 72 -5.97 2.06 -1.34
C HIS A 72 -6.70 3.35 -1.72
N SER A 73 -7.79 3.26 -2.48
CA SER A 73 -8.64 4.42 -2.74
C SER A 73 -9.86 4.42 -1.83
N VAL A 74 -9.92 5.39 -0.91
CA VAL A 74 -11.04 5.55 0.03
C VAL A 74 -12.30 6.15 -0.64
N HIS A 75 -12.19 6.59 -1.89
CA HIS A 75 -13.28 7.28 -2.61
C HIS A 75 -14.21 6.31 -3.36
N VAL A 76 -13.80 5.06 -3.55
CA VAL A 76 -14.54 4.00 -4.25
C VAL A 76 -14.68 2.77 -3.35
N GLY A 77 -15.50 1.80 -3.77
CA GLY A 77 -15.73 0.59 -2.99
C GLY A 77 -14.57 -0.39 -3.17
N ALA A 78 -13.94 -0.80 -2.08
CA ALA A 78 -12.76 -1.67 -2.13
C ALA A 78 -13.08 -3.02 -2.77
N LYS A 79 -14.31 -3.50 -2.59
CA LYS A 79 -14.79 -4.77 -3.18
C LYS A 79 -14.62 -4.80 -4.71
N ASP A 80 -14.93 -3.69 -5.37
CA ASP A 80 -14.96 -3.61 -6.84
C ASP A 80 -13.65 -3.01 -7.39
N ASP A 81 -12.98 -2.18 -6.60
CA ASP A 81 -11.75 -1.49 -6.99
C ASP A 81 -10.49 -2.37 -6.89
N LEU A 82 -10.31 -3.09 -5.77
CA LEU A 82 -9.12 -3.93 -5.53
C LEU A 82 -8.91 -5.02 -6.60
N PRO A 83 -9.94 -5.69 -7.14
CA PRO A 83 -9.77 -6.68 -8.20
C PRO A 83 -9.26 -6.10 -9.51
N ILE A 84 -9.51 -4.82 -9.83
CA ILE A 84 -9.06 -4.18 -11.07
C ILE A 84 -7.54 -4.28 -11.17
N LEU A 85 -6.84 -3.80 -10.14
CA LEU A 85 -5.37 -3.83 -10.11
C LEU A 85 -4.78 -5.24 -10.03
N VAL A 86 -5.49 -6.20 -9.42
CA VAL A 86 -5.05 -7.60 -9.45
C VAL A 86 -5.15 -8.13 -10.89
N ASN A 87 -6.25 -7.84 -11.58
CA ASN A 87 -6.43 -8.25 -12.97
C ASN A 87 -5.41 -7.59 -13.90
N ASP A 88 -5.08 -6.32 -13.68
CA ASP A 88 -4.03 -5.63 -14.44
C ASP A 88 -2.66 -6.30 -14.27
N ALA A 89 -2.31 -6.70 -13.03
CA ALA A 89 -1.06 -7.41 -12.75
C ALA A 89 -1.01 -8.81 -13.38
N LEU A 90 -2.17 -9.43 -13.62
CA LEU A 90 -2.29 -10.72 -14.30
C LEU A 90 -2.45 -10.57 -15.83
N SER A 91 -2.65 -9.35 -16.33
CA SER A 91 -2.93 -9.08 -17.73
C SER A 91 -1.64 -9.09 -18.56
N SER A 92 -1.70 -9.72 -19.74
CA SER A 92 -0.62 -9.63 -20.72
C SER A 92 -0.46 -8.22 -21.32
N LYS A 93 -1.43 -7.31 -21.10
CA LYS A 93 -1.33 -5.89 -21.45
C LYS A 93 -0.21 -5.19 -20.67
N TYR A 94 0.01 -5.59 -19.41
CA TYR A 94 0.95 -4.93 -18.50
C TYR A 94 1.98 -5.93 -17.93
N PRO A 95 2.82 -6.54 -18.78
CA PRO A 95 3.76 -7.60 -18.36
C PRO A 95 4.85 -7.11 -17.38
N PHE A 96 4.95 -5.80 -17.16
CA PHE A 96 5.89 -5.16 -16.25
C PHE A 96 5.27 -4.82 -14.89
N TYR A 97 3.95 -4.92 -14.74
CA TYR A 97 3.25 -4.54 -13.52
C TYR A 97 3.15 -5.74 -12.58
N LEU A 98 3.79 -5.62 -11.40
CA LEU A 98 3.90 -6.70 -10.42
C LEU A 98 2.73 -6.73 -9.42
N GLY A 99 1.80 -5.78 -9.49
CA GLY A 99 0.71 -5.62 -8.54
C GLY A 99 0.97 -4.53 -7.51
N TYR A 100 0.25 -4.60 -6.39
CA TYR A 100 0.24 -3.58 -5.34
C TYR A 100 0.36 -4.17 -3.94
N ASN A 101 0.69 -3.30 -2.98
CA ASN A 101 0.54 -3.54 -1.56
C ASN A 101 -0.62 -2.69 -1.03
N PHE A 102 -1.58 -3.33 -0.36
CA PHE A 102 -2.70 -2.61 0.24
C PHE A 102 -2.24 -1.73 1.40
N PHE A 103 -2.64 -0.45 1.39
CA PHE A 103 -2.36 0.52 2.44
C PHE A 103 -3.62 0.85 3.24
N GLU A 104 -3.72 0.56 4.52
CA GLU A 104 -2.71 -0.02 5.41
C GLU A 104 -3.33 -1.04 6.37
N PHE A 105 -2.50 -1.73 7.16
CA PHE A 105 -2.98 -2.80 8.03
C PHE A 105 -3.91 -2.28 9.14
N SER A 106 -3.52 -1.22 9.85
CA SER A 106 -4.26 -0.69 11.00
C SER A 106 -4.60 0.79 10.84
N VAL A 107 -5.77 1.20 11.33
CA VAL A 107 -6.22 2.60 11.35
C VAL A 107 -5.25 3.47 12.16
N ARG A 108 -4.79 4.59 11.56
CA ARG A 108 -3.87 5.54 12.19
C ARG A 108 -4.61 6.61 12.99
N TYR A 109 -5.07 6.24 14.18
CA TYR A 109 -5.78 7.16 15.09
C TYR A 109 -4.93 8.35 15.54
N ASP A 110 -3.60 8.21 15.56
CA ASP A 110 -2.64 9.26 15.91
C ASP A 110 -2.59 10.40 14.88
N LYS A 111 -2.86 10.11 13.60
CA LYS A 111 -2.87 11.11 12.54
C LYS A 111 -4.19 11.87 12.43
N GLY A 112 -5.30 11.25 12.82
CA GLY A 112 -6.63 11.85 12.72
C GLY A 112 -7.09 12.11 11.28
N GLY A 113 -8.21 12.81 11.12
CA GLY A 113 -8.73 13.22 9.81
C GLY A 113 -9.00 12.06 8.84
N SER A 114 -8.76 12.32 7.55
CA SER A 114 -8.94 11.35 6.46
C SER A 114 -7.99 10.15 6.53
N GLU A 115 -6.88 10.26 7.27
CA GLU A 115 -5.93 9.14 7.43
C GLU A 115 -6.57 7.94 8.16
N LYS A 116 -7.65 8.18 8.91
CA LYS A 116 -8.38 7.11 9.60
C LYS A 116 -9.17 6.19 8.66
N GLU A 117 -9.31 6.55 7.39
CA GLU A 117 -10.09 5.81 6.40
C GLU A 117 -9.29 4.70 5.69
N PHE A 118 -7.96 4.69 5.82
CA PHE A 118 -7.10 3.76 5.08
C PHE A 118 -6.92 2.39 5.74
N GLY A 119 -7.01 2.32 7.06
CA GLY A 119 -6.68 1.12 7.81
C GLY A 119 -7.69 -0.02 7.60
N MET A 120 -7.20 -1.22 7.31
CA MET A 120 -8.01 -2.44 7.16
C MET A 120 -8.61 -2.93 8.49
N PHE A 121 -7.92 -2.66 9.60
CA PHE A 121 -8.35 -3.02 10.95
C PHE A 121 -8.30 -1.81 11.89
N GLY A 122 -9.38 -1.59 12.65
CA GLY A 122 -9.39 -0.71 13.81
C GLY A 122 -8.97 -1.46 15.08
N TYR A 123 -8.89 -0.73 16.18
CA TYR A 123 -8.69 -1.31 17.52
C TYR A 123 -10.05 -1.43 18.23
N GLY A 124 -10.32 -2.59 18.84
CA GLY A 124 -11.49 -2.81 19.67
C GLY A 124 -11.30 -2.32 21.10
N ASP A 125 -12.13 -2.84 21.99
CA ASP A 125 -12.21 -2.51 23.42
C ASP A 125 -11.56 -3.57 24.33
N CYS A 126 -11.01 -4.64 23.76
CA CYS A 126 -10.40 -5.73 24.51
C CYS A 126 -8.87 -5.58 24.53
N PRO A 127 -8.26 -5.21 25.68
CA PRO A 127 -6.82 -5.23 25.81
C PRO A 127 -6.34 -6.69 25.80
N LEU A 128 -5.35 -7.02 24.97
CA LEU A 128 -4.83 -8.38 24.84
C LEU A 128 -3.56 -8.58 25.66
N VAL A 129 -2.62 -7.63 25.58
CA VAL A 129 -1.33 -7.72 26.27
C VAL A 129 -0.68 -6.34 26.38
N GLU A 130 0.17 -6.15 27.39
CA GLU A 130 1.07 -5.00 27.47
C GLU A 130 2.42 -5.33 26.82
N MET A 131 2.84 -4.51 25.86
CA MET A 131 4.12 -4.63 25.18
C MET A 131 5.05 -3.50 25.62
N ASN A 132 6.17 -3.84 26.26
CA ASN A 132 7.25 -2.89 26.49
C ASN A 132 8.05 -2.73 25.19
N TYR A 133 8.03 -1.53 24.62
CA TYR A 133 8.82 -1.17 23.45
C TYR A 133 9.71 0.02 23.78
N SER A 134 11.01 -0.26 23.89
CA SER A 134 12.04 0.74 24.21
C SER A 134 11.75 1.56 25.47
N GLY A 135 11.25 0.91 26.53
CA GLY A 135 10.99 1.54 27.83
C GLY A 135 9.61 2.19 27.95
N LYS A 136 8.82 2.22 26.88
CA LYS A 136 7.42 2.64 26.94
C LYS A 136 6.51 1.42 26.84
N VAL A 137 5.55 1.32 27.74
CA VAL A 137 4.54 0.26 27.74
C VAL A 137 3.37 0.69 26.85
N TYR A 138 2.98 -0.20 25.95
CA TYR A 138 1.84 -0.03 25.04
C TYR A 138 0.84 -1.15 25.26
N THR A 139 -0.43 -0.81 25.45
CA THR A 139 -1.51 -1.80 25.40
C THR A 139 -1.73 -2.22 23.95
N ILE A 140 -1.63 -3.52 23.69
CA ILE A 140 -2.01 -4.14 22.42
C ILE A 140 -3.48 -4.53 22.52
N TRP A 141 -4.30 -4.04 21.59
CA TRP A 141 -5.74 -4.24 21.57
C TRP A 141 -6.14 -5.31 20.55
N ASN A 142 -7.30 -5.91 20.73
CA ASN A 142 -7.92 -6.71 19.69
C ASN A 142 -8.19 -5.89 18.43
N LEU A 143 -8.22 -6.57 17.28
CA LEU A 143 -8.50 -5.95 15.99
C LEU A 143 -9.97 -6.08 15.64
N VAL A 144 -10.57 -4.99 15.16
CA VAL A 144 -11.93 -4.99 14.61
C VAL A 144 -11.88 -4.68 13.11
N PRO A 145 -12.66 -5.37 12.25
CA PRO A 145 -12.67 -5.08 10.82
C PRO A 145 -13.12 -3.64 10.53
N ALA A 146 -12.27 -2.88 9.83
CA ALA A 146 -12.68 -1.62 9.25
C ALA A 146 -13.48 -1.85 7.96
N LYS A 147 -14.26 -0.85 7.57
CA LYS A 147 -15.17 -0.90 6.42
C LYS A 147 -14.84 0.24 5.46
N ASP A 148 -15.05 0.00 4.17
CA ASP A 148 -15.04 1.07 3.19
C ASP A 148 -16.24 2.03 3.36
N LYS A 149 -16.27 3.10 2.58
CA LYS A 149 -17.36 4.10 2.59
C LYS A 149 -18.77 3.53 2.33
N TYR A 150 -18.88 2.32 1.81
CA TYR A 150 -20.15 1.63 1.54
C TYR A 150 -20.47 0.56 2.61
N GLY A 151 -19.66 0.46 3.65
CA GLY A 151 -19.84 -0.48 4.75
C GLY A 151 -19.29 -1.89 4.48
N TYR A 152 -18.56 -2.11 3.38
CA TYR A 152 -17.98 -3.41 3.07
C TYR A 152 -16.65 -3.61 3.84
N PRO A 153 -16.44 -4.74 4.55
CA PRO A 153 -15.19 -4.96 5.27
C PRO A 153 -13.97 -4.99 4.36
N LEU A 154 -12.97 -4.14 4.64
CA LEU A 154 -11.76 -3.99 3.81
C LEU A 154 -10.96 -5.29 3.74
N SER A 155 -10.83 -5.99 4.87
CA SER A 155 -10.14 -7.30 4.94
C SER A 155 -10.80 -8.36 4.07
N LYS A 156 -12.13 -8.33 3.97
CA LYS A 156 -12.89 -9.22 3.09
C LYS A 156 -12.69 -8.85 1.61
N ALA A 157 -12.65 -7.56 1.29
CA ALA A 157 -12.39 -7.10 -0.08
C ALA A 157 -11.00 -7.54 -0.55
N LEU A 158 -9.97 -7.28 0.27
CA LEU A 158 -8.59 -7.65 -0.04
C LEU A 158 -8.42 -9.16 -0.20
N LYS A 159 -9.01 -9.95 0.72
CA LYS A 159 -9.04 -11.41 0.61
C LYS A 159 -9.66 -11.86 -0.70
N ASN A 160 -10.79 -11.29 -1.11
CA ASN A 160 -11.46 -11.70 -2.33
C ASN A 160 -10.64 -11.34 -3.58
N ALA A 161 -9.96 -10.19 -3.58
CA ALA A 161 -9.11 -9.76 -4.68
C ALA A 161 -7.90 -10.69 -4.89
N TYR A 162 -7.15 -11.02 -3.83
CA TYR A 162 -5.94 -11.85 -3.95
C TYR A 162 -6.22 -13.36 -3.87
N GLY A 163 -7.22 -13.77 -3.09
CA GLY A 163 -7.35 -15.15 -2.62
C GLY A 163 -8.09 -16.10 -3.54
N LYS A 164 -8.85 -15.63 -4.54
CA LYS A 164 -9.68 -16.45 -5.45
C LYS A 164 -10.39 -17.65 -4.77
N GLY A 165 -10.88 -17.47 -3.53
CA GLY A 165 -11.57 -18.53 -2.75
C GLY A 165 -10.74 -19.23 -1.68
N SER A 166 -9.50 -18.83 -1.40
CA SER A 166 -8.73 -19.34 -0.26
C SER A 166 -9.40 -19.01 1.08
N ALA A 167 -9.21 -19.89 2.08
CA ALA A 167 -9.57 -19.57 3.46
C ALA A 167 -8.74 -18.35 3.88
N GLY A 168 -9.44 -17.27 4.26
CA GLY A 168 -8.78 -16.02 4.62
C GLY A 168 -8.32 -16.06 6.05
N PRO A 169 -7.52 -15.08 6.49
CA PRO A 169 -7.23 -14.93 7.90
C PRO A 169 -8.55 -14.79 8.66
N VAL A 170 -8.78 -15.71 9.60
CA VAL A 170 -9.86 -15.62 10.56
C VAL A 170 -9.26 -14.93 11.78
N LEU A 171 -9.81 -13.78 12.16
CA LEU A 171 -9.51 -13.18 13.46
C LEU A 171 -9.92 -14.22 14.51
N ARG A 172 -8.94 -14.71 15.27
CA ARG A 172 -9.21 -15.63 16.36
C ARG A 172 -9.63 -14.80 17.57
N ASP A 173 -10.68 -15.26 18.24
CA ASP A 173 -11.03 -14.74 19.54
C ASP A 173 -9.88 -15.06 20.50
N ALA A 174 -9.37 -14.01 21.15
CA ALA A 174 -8.41 -14.11 22.23
C ALA A 174 -9.09 -13.52 23.46
N PRO A 175 -9.00 -14.17 24.63
CA PRO A 175 -9.59 -13.64 25.86
C PRO A 175 -8.95 -12.29 26.19
N CYS A 176 -9.74 -11.39 26.78
CA CYS A 176 -9.21 -10.11 27.21
C CYS A 176 -8.25 -10.30 28.38
N LEU A 177 -7.26 -9.42 28.50
CA LEU A 177 -6.23 -9.49 29.53
C LEU A 177 -6.85 -9.55 30.94
N GLU A 178 -7.95 -8.84 31.18
CA GLU A 178 -8.70 -8.87 32.43
C GLU A 178 -9.27 -10.26 32.76
N GLU A 179 -9.79 -10.98 31.75
CA GLU A 179 -10.29 -12.34 31.90
C GLU A 179 -9.16 -13.33 32.21
N VAL A 180 -7.99 -13.13 31.60
CA VAL A 180 -6.80 -13.98 31.85
C VAL A 180 -6.21 -13.73 33.23
N LEU A 181 -6.26 -12.48 33.71
CA LEU A 181 -5.75 -12.08 35.02
C LEU A 181 -6.76 -12.34 36.15
N GLY A 182 -8.00 -12.74 35.84
CA GLY A 182 -9.04 -13.00 36.82
C GLY A 182 -9.50 -11.75 37.57
N VAL A 183 -9.39 -10.59 36.92
CA VAL A 183 -9.79 -9.30 37.49
C VAL A 183 -11.09 -8.89 36.80
N SER A 184 -12.22 -9.01 37.51
CA SER A 184 -13.55 -8.57 37.08
C SER A 184 -13.95 -7.26 37.76
#